data_AF-A0A9D4XTU3-F1
#
_entry.id   AF-A0A9D4XTU3-F1
#
_cell.length_a   1.000
_cell.length_b   1.000
_cell.length_c   1.000
_cell.angle_alpha   90.00
_cell.angle_beta   90.00
_cell.angle_gamma   90.00
#
_symmetry.space_group_name_H-M   'P 1'
#
loop_
_entity.id
_entity.type
_entity.pdbx_description
1 polymer ?
#
loop_
_entity_poly.entity_id
_entity_poly.type
_entity_poly.pdbx_seq_one_letter_code
_entity_poly.pdbx_strand_id
1 'polypeptide(L)'
;MPQMRDPDDGDSYLVAGTDGVGTKLMLAFETGIHDTIGIDLVAMSVKDIVTSGAKPLFFLDYFATGHLDVDVAEQVIKGIVNGCKQSDCALLGGEIYST
;
A
#
# COMPACT_ATOMS: atom_id res chain seq x y z
N MET A 1 -6.67 17.67 -24.29
CA MET A 1 -6.74 16.63 -23.25
C MET A 1 -7.92 15.74 -23.61
N PRO A 2 -7.74 14.45 -23.92
CA PRO A 2 -8.88 13.57 -24.17
C PRO A 2 -9.74 13.53 -22.90
N GLN A 3 -11.04 13.72 -23.06
CA GLN A 3 -11.98 13.75 -21.95
C GLN A 3 -12.06 12.36 -21.31
N MET A 4 -12.01 12.34 -19.98
CA MET A 4 -12.24 11.18 -19.14
C MET A 4 -13.66 10.65 -19.45
N ARG A 5 -13.72 9.50 -20.12
CA ARG A 5 -14.94 8.86 -20.61
C ARG A 5 -15.74 8.28 -19.44
N ASP A 6 -17.08 8.32 -19.52
CA ASP A 6 -17.99 7.67 -18.58
C ASP A 6 -17.69 6.15 -18.52
N PRO A 7 -17.64 5.50 -17.34
CA PRO A 7 -17.28 4.08 -17.20
C PRO A 7 -18.24 3.09 -17.88
N ASP A 8 -19.43 3.53 -18.30
CA ASP A 8 -20.44 2.74 -19.03
C ASP A 8 -20.33 2.82 -20.57
N ASP A 9 -19.35 3.54 -21.13
CA ASP A 9 -19.14 3.68 -22.58
C ASP A 9 -17.90 2.90 -23.07
N GLY A 10 -17.95 1.56 -22.97
CA GLY A 10 -17.02 0.64 -23.64
C GLY A 10 -15.66 0.41 -22.93
N ASP A 11 -15.42 -0.85 -22.57
CA ASP A 11 -14.21 -1.49 -22.01
C ASP A 11 -13.52 -0.78 -20.83
N SER A 12 -14.05 -1.00 -19.63
CA SER A 12 -13.35 -0.74 -18.35
C SER A 12 -12.51 -1.95 -17.93
N TYR A 13 -11.23 -1.74 -17.62
CA TYR A 13 -10.31 -2.79 -17.17
C TYR A 13 -9.90 -2.59 -15.70
N LEU A 14 -9.81 -3.69 -14.96
CA LEU A 14 -9.23 -3.70 -13.62
C LEU A 14 -7.72 -3.96 -13.72
N VAL A 15 -6.93 -3.11 -13.09
CA VAL A 15 -5.48 -3.26 -12.94
C VAL A 15 -5.19 -3.55 -11.48
N ALA A 16 -4.45 -4.63 -11.23
CA ALA A 16 -4.00 -5.02 -9.91
C ALA A 16 -2.48 -5.20 -9.93
N GLY A 17 -1.85 -4.89 -8.79
CA GLY A 17 -0.41 -5.01 -8.59
C GLY A 17 -0.14 -5.37 -7.14
N THR A 18 1.07 -5.87 -6.89
CA THR A 18 1.55 -6.20 -5.56
C THR A 18 3.02 -5.84 -5.49
N ASP A 19 3.44 -5.28 -4.36
CA ASP A 19 4.83 -4.90 -4.13
C ASP A 19 5.17 -5.03 -2.64
N GLY A 20 6.45 -4.95 -2.31
CA GLY A 20 6.96 -4.91 -0.95
C GLY A 20 7.90 -3.74 -0.73
N VAL A 21 8.15 -3.42 0.54
CA VAL A 21 9.11 -2.36 0.92
C VAL A 21 10.56 -2.78 0.66
N GLY A 22 10.82 -4.09 0.62
CA GLY A 22 12.15 -4.64 0.38
C GLY A 22 13.12 -4.42 1.55
N THR A 23 14.41 -4.35 1.25
CA THR A 23 15.48 -4.24 2.26
C THR A 23 15.49 -2.94 3.04
N LYS A 24 14.67 -1.94 2.67
CA LYS A 24 14.47 -0.73 3.48
C LYS A 24 13.92 -1.05 4.88
N LEU A 25 13.26 -2.20 5.05
CA LEU A 25 12.87 -2.70 6.39
C LEU A 25 14.06 -2.91 7.32
N MET A 26 15.24 -3.29 6.80
CA MET A 26 16.44 -3.45 7.62
C MET A 26 16.85 -2.11 8.26
N LEU A 27 16.79 -1.02 7.48
CA LEU A 27 17.04 0.33 8.00
C LEU A 27 15.98 0.76 9.01
N ALA A 28 14.72 0.39 8.81
CA ALA A 28 13.66 0.66 9.77
C ALA A 28 13.95 0.01 11.12
N PHE A 29 14.37 -1.26 11.12
CA PHE A 29 14.77 -1.97 12.34
C PHE A 29 16.02 -1.40 12.99
N GLU A 30 17.03 -1.02 12.21
CA GLU A 30 18.27 -0.42 12.74
C GLU A 30 18.05 0.97 13.36
N THR A 31 17.10 1.74 12.82
CA THR A 31 16.81 3.12 13.27
C THR A 31 15.66 3.21 14.27
N GLY A 32 14.84 2.16 14.38
CA GLY A 32 13.60 2.16 15.17
C GLY A 32 12.48 3.03 14.58
N ILE A 33 12.57 3.40 13.31
CA ILE A 33 11.61 4.26 12.62
C ILE A 33 10.72 3.39 11.72
N HIS A 34 9.48 3.14 12.17
CA HIS A 34 8.55 2.22 11.48
C HIS A 34 7.29 2.91 10.93
N ASP A 35 7.00 4.13 11.36
CA ASP A 35 5.77 4.86 11.04
C ASP A 35 5.68 5.34 9.57
N THR A 36 6.81 5.44 8.87
CA THR A 36 6.84 5.79 7.44
C THR A 36 6.80 4.58 6.51
N ILE A 37 7.05 3.37 7.02
CA ILE A 37 7.21 2.16 6.20
C ILE A 37 5.92 1.77 5.48
N GLY A 38 4.78 1.95 6.14
CA GLY A 38 3.49 1.72 5.51
C GLY A 38 3.18 2.68 4.36
N ILE A 39 3.70 3.91 4.41
CA ILE A 39 3.56 4.88 3.30
C ILE A 39 4.39 4.41 2.11
N ASP A 40 5.63 3.97 2.36
CA ASP A 40 6.50 3.42 1.32
C ASP A 40 5.83 2.23 0.62
N LEU A 41 5.24 1.31 1.39
CA LEU A 41 4.54 0.14 0.85
C LEU A 41 3.42 0.54 -0.11
N VAL A 42 2.50 1.41 0.33
CA VAL A 42 1.39 1.86 -0.51
C VAL A 42 1.90 2.61 -1.73
N ALA A 43 2.90 3.48 -1.56
CA ALA A 43 3.45 4.27 -2.65
C ALA A 43 4.14 3.42 -3.73
N MET A 44 4.77 2.30 -3.36
CA MET A 44 5.35 1.37 -4.34
C MET A 44 4.24 0.76 -5.22
N SER A 45 3.23 0.13 -4.61
CA SER A 45 2.16 -0.50 -5.39
C SER A 45 1.30 0.50 -6.17
N VAL A 46 0.93 1.64 -5.57
CA VAL A 46 0.06 2.64 -6.22
C VAL A 46 0.74 3.27 -7.44
N LYS A 47 2.06 3.52 -7.39
CA LYS A 47 2.78 4.08 -8.54
C LYS A 47 2.67 3.18 -9.77
N ASP A 48 2.74 1.86 -9.59
CA ASP A 48 2.61 0.90 -10.71
C ASP A 48 1.19 0.87 -11.31
N ILE A 49 0.16 1.09 -10.48
CA ILE A 49 -1.21 1.25 -10.97
C ILE A 49 -1.32 2.54 -11.82
N VAL A 50 -0.73 3.64 -11.34
CA VAL A 50 -0.78 4.93 -12.02
C VAL A 50 -0.01 4.92 -13.34
N THR A 51 1.13 4.23 -13.44
CA THR A 51 1.90 4.12 -14.70
C THR A 51 1.13 3.36 -15.78
N SER A 52 0.21 2.47 -15.39
CA SER A 52 -0.72 1.78 -16.29
C SER A 52 -1.87 2.67 -16.77
N GLY A 53 -1.99 3.90 -16.26
CA GLY A 53 -3.09 4.83 -16.54
C GLY A 53 -4.36 4.56 -15.73
N ALA A 54 -4.31 3.65 -14.76
CA ALA A 54 -5.46 3.30 -13.92
C ALA A 54 -5.56 4.18 -12.67
N LYS A 55 -6.79 4.42 -12.21
CA LYS A 55 -7.03 5.06 -10.91
C LYS A 55 -6.91 4.02 -9.79
N PRO A 56 -6.16 4.27 -8.71
CA PRO A 56 -6.19 3.43 -7.51
C PRO A 56 -7.60 3.39 -6.91
N LEU A 57 -8.11 2.20 -6.62
CA LEU A 57 -9.45 2.01 -6.03
C LEU A 57 -9.37 1.58 -4.58
N PHE A 58 -8.62 0.50 -4.32
CA PHE A 58 -8.43 -0.06 -2.99
C PHE A 58 -7.05 -0.68 -2.83
N PHE A 59 -6.66 -0.90 -1.58
CA PHE A 59 -5.39 -1.49 -1.17
C PHE A 59 -5.63 -2.61 -0.16
N LEU A 60 -4.80 -3.65 -0.22
CA LEU A 60 -4.74 -4.73 0.77
C LEU A 60 -3.29 -4.96 1.18
N ASP A 61 -3.05 -5.29 2.44
CA ASP A 61 -1.71 -5.59 2.96
C ASP A 61 -1.57 -6.99 3.57
N TYR A 62 -0.34 -7.48 3.58
CA TYR A 62 0.06 -8.72 4.27
C TYR A 62 1.32 -8.44 5.08
N PHE A 63 1.20 -8.46 6.41
CA PHE A 63 2.28 -8.17 7.35
C PHE A 63 2.74 -9.46 8.03
N ALA A 64 3.91 -9.97 7.63
CA ALA A 64 4.54 -11.14 8.23
C ALA A 64 5.73 -10.75 9.11
N THR A 65 5.81 -11.32 10.30
CA THR A 65 6.92 -11.12 11.25
C THR A 65 7.30 -12.42 11.96
N GLY A 66 8.55 -12.52 12.41
CA GLY A 66 9.01 -13.65 13.22
C GLY A 66 8.53 -13.59 14.68
N HIS A 67 8.23 -12.39 15.17
CA HIS A 67 7.64 -12.13 16.48
C HIS A 67 6.81 -10.85 16.38
N LEU A 68 5.56 -10.89 16.85
CA LEU A 68 4.69 -9.72 16.84
C LEU A 68 5.04 -8.78 18.00
N ASP A 69 5.67 -7.66 17.65
CA ASP A 69 5.68 -6.46 18.48
C ASP A 69 4.50 -5.58 18.07
N VAL A 70 3.55 -5.38 18.99
CA VAL A 70 2.29 -4.66 18.73
C VAL A 70 2.55 -3.18 18.50
N ASP A 71 3.51 -2.57 19.18
CA ASP A 71 3.80 -1.14 19.06
C ASP A 71 4.44 -0.83 17.70
N VAL A 72 5.31 -1.73 17.23
CA VAL A 72 5.88 -1.65 15.87
C VAL A 72 4.81 -1.89 14.81
N ALA A 73 3.97 -2.93 14.98
CA ALA A 73 2.89 -3.22 14.05
C ALA A 73 1.91 -2.04 13.93
N GLU A 74 1.54 -1.41 15.05
CA GLU A 74 0.67 -0.22 15.05
C GLU A 74 1.29 0.94 14.26
N GLN A 75 2.60 1.19 14.40
CA GLN A 75 3.30 2.22 13.61
C GLN A 75 3.23 1.93 12.11
N VAL A 76 3.50 0.68 11.70
CA VAL A 76 3.44 0.28 10.29
C VAL A 76 2.02 0.47 9.73
N ILE A 77 1.00 -0.02 10.45
CA ILE A 77 -0.41 0.07 10.04
C ILE A 77 -0.86 1.54 9.94
N LYS A 78 -0.45 2.41 10.88
CA LYS A 78 -0.68 3.86 10.78
C LYS A 78 -0.09 4.43 9.49
N GLY A 79 1.12 4.00 9.13
CA GLY A 79 1.75 4.33 7.85
C GLY A 79 0.92 3.90 6.65
N ILE A 80 0.38 2.67 6.64
CA ILE A 80 -0.45 2.13 5.56
C ILE A 80 -1.73 2.96 5.39
N VAL A 81 -2.43 3.23 6.49
CA VAL A 81 -3.64 4.07 6.50
C VAL A 81 -3.34 5.46 5.94
N ASN A 82 -2.22 6.06 6.34
CA ASN A 82 -1.79 7.36 5.83
C ASN A 82 -1.41 7.32 4.35
N GLY A 83 -0.76 6.25 3.89
CA GLY A 83 -0.43 6.03 2.48
C GLY A 83 -1.68 5.89 1.60
N CYS A 84 -2.69 5.15 2.06
CA CYS A 84 -3.96 4.99 1.36
C CYS A 84 -4.71 6.32 1.24
N LYS A 85 -4.76 7.11 2.34
CA LYS A 85 -5.34 8.47 2.33
C LYS A 85 -4.65 9.40 1.34
N GLN A 86 -3.32 9.38 1.29
CA GLN A 86 -2.53 10.19 0.35
C GLN A 86 -2.76 9.78 -1.11
N SER A 87 -3.13 8.51 -1.34
CA SER A 87 -3.31 7.91 -2.66
C SER A 87 -4.77 7.91 -3.16
N ASP A 88 -5.71 8.50 -2.39
CA ASP A 88 -7.15 8.48 -2.68
C ASP A 88 -7.70 7.06 -2.93
N CYS A 89 -7.21 6.07 -2.19
CA CYS A 89 -7.68 4.68 -2.27
C CYS A 89 -8.18 4.17 -0.92
N ALA A 90 -9.15 3.25 -0.95
CA ALA A 90 -9.68 2.63 0.26
C ALA A 90 -8.74 1.53 0.77
N LEU A 91 -8.39 1.54 2.07
CA LEU A 91 -7.81 0.36 2.71
C LEU A 91 -8.93 -0.65 2.95
N LEU A 92 -8.97 -1.73 2.17
CA LEU A 92 -10.06 -2.70 2.22
C LEU A 92 -9.88 -3.72 3.35
N GLY A 93 -8.63 -4.04 3.68
CA GLY A 93 -8.28 -4.96 4.75
C GLY A 93 -6.82 -5.38 4.66
N GLY A 94 -6.39 -6.20 5.61
CA GLY A 94 -5.06 -6.76 5.64
C GLY A 94 -4.99 -7.99 6.53
N GLU A 95 -3.87 -8.68 6.49
CA GLU A 95 -3.60 -9.87 7.31
C GLU A 95 -2.27 -9.72 8.05
N ILE A 96 -2.23 -10.25 9.28
CA ILE A 96 -1.02 -10.31 10.11
C ILE A 96 -0.69 -11.76 10.39
N TYR A 97 0.54 -12.17 10.07
CA TYR A 97 1.07 -13.50 10.38
C TYR A 97 2.33 -13.38 11.25
N SER A 98 2.33 -14.05 12.41
CA SER A 98 3.49 -14.16 13.30
C SER A 98 3.80 -15.63 13.58
N THR A 99 5.08 -15.99 13.52
CA THR A 99 5.58 -17.30 14.02
C THR A 99 5.82 -17.28 15.51
#